data_AF-H2QYC5-F1
#
_entry.id   AF-H2QYC5-F1
#
_cell.length_a   1.000
_cell.length_b   1.000
_cell.length_c   1.000
_cell.angle_alpha   90.00
_cell.angle_beta   90.00
_cell.angle_gamma   90.00
#
_symmetry.space_group_name_H-M   'P 1'
#
loop_
_entity.id
_entity.type
_entity.pdbx_description
1 polymer ?
#
loop_
_entity_poly.entity_id
_entity_poly.type
_entity_poly.pdbx_seq_one_letter_code
_entity_poly.pdbx_strand_id
1 'polypeptide(L)' 'MSTKKSPEELKRIFEKYAAKEGDPDQLSKDELKLLIQAEFPSLLKGPNTLDDLFQELDKNGDGEVSFEEFQVLVKKISQ' A
#
# COMPACT_ATOMS: atom_id res chain seq x y z
N MET A 1 5.12 15.09 14.29
CA MET A 1 5.25 15.55 12.89
C MET A 1 4.32 14.67 12.07
N SER A 2 3.13 15.15 11.74
CA SER A 2 2.15 14.36 10.97
C SER A 2 2.52 14.48 9.49
N THR A 3 3.28 13.52 8.97
CA THR A 3 3.68 13.47 7.56
C THR A 3 2.45 13.23 6.69
N LYS A 4 1.78 14.31 6.27
CA LYS A 4 0.79 14.28 5.19
C LYS A 4 1.56 14.09 3.88
N LYS A 5 1.66 12.85 3.38
CA LYS A 5 2.24 12.57 2.07
C LYS A 5 1.29 13.05 0.99
N SER A 6 1.82 13.76 0.00
CA SER A 6 1.03 14.25 -1.14
C SER A 6 0.65 13.09 -2.07
N PRO A 7 -0.45 13.17 -2.84
CA PRO A 7 -0.81 12.15 -3.82
C PRO A 7 0.32 11.86 -4.83
N GLU A 8 1.13 12.86 -5.17
CA GLU A 8 2.30 12.71 -6.03
C GLU A 8 3.41 11.87 -5.39
N GLU A 9 3.68 12.07 -4.09
CA GLU A 9 4.65 11.26 -3.35
C GLU A 9 4.17 9.82 -3.19
N LEU A 10 2.88 9.64 -2.92
CA LEU A 10 2.25 8.32 -2.83
C LEU A 10 2.35 7.56 -4.14
N LYS A 11 2.12 8.24 -5.27
CA LYS A 11 2.30 7.64 -6.59
C LYS A 11 3.75 7.22 -6.83
N ARG A 12 4.71 8.10 -6.52
CA ARG A 12 6.14 7.77 -6.65
C ARG A 12 6.57 6.60 -5.77
N ILE A 13 6.07 6.55 -4.54
CA ILE A 13 6.31 5.44 -3.62
C ILE A 13 5.72 4.16 -4.23
N PHE A 14 4.46 4.19 -4.62
CA PHE A 14 3.77 3.06 -5.25
C PHE A 14 4.55 2.52 -6.45
N GLU A 15 4.83 3.36 -7.44
CA GLU A 15 5.58 2.98 -8.66
C GLU A 15 6.98 2.45 -8.32
N LYS A 16 7.66 3.00 -7.30
CA LYS A 16 8.98 2.53 -6.88
C LYS A 16 8.95 1.10 -6.32
N TYR A 17 7.87 0.72 -5.62
CA TYR A 17 7.73 -0.62 -5.06
C TYR A 17 7.11 -1.60 -6.05
N ALA A 18 6.13 -1.18 -6.86
CA ALA A 18 5.49 -1.99 -7.91
C ALA A 18 6.43 -2.33 -9.08
N ALA A 19 7.37 -1.44 -9.40
CA ALA A 19 8.37 -1.71 -10.43
C ALA A 19 9.47 -2.71 -9.99
N LYS A 20 9.33 -3.38 -8.84
CA LYS A 20 10.31 -4.37 -8.40
C LYS A 20 10.10 -5.70 -9.10
N GLU A 21 8.87 -6.22 -9.09
CA GLU A 21 8.56 -7.55 -9.58
C GLU A 21 7.13 -7.62 -10.13
N GLY A 22 6.94 -8.18 -11.33
CA GLY A 22 5.61 -8.34 -11.91
C GLY A 22 5.12 -7.09 -12.65
N ASP A 23 3.91 -6.63 -12.32
CA ASP A 23 3.24 -5.52 -12.99
C ASP A 23 3.62 -4.16 -12.35
N PRO A 24 4.18 -3.20 -13.11
CA PRO A 24 4.64 -1.93 -12.55
C PRO A 24 3.50 -1.00 -12.10
N ASP A 25 2.25 -1.31 -12.45
CA ASP A 25 1.05 -0.55 -12.10
C ASP A 25 0.26 -1.20 -10.94
N GLN A 26 0.70 -2.35 -10.43
CA GLN A 26 0.09 -3.05 -9.29
C GLN A 26 1.12 -3.46 -8.24
N LEU A 27 0.71 -3.55 -6.98
CA LEU A 27 1.55 -4.07 -5.91
C LEU A 27 1.17 -5.50 -5.60
N SER A 28 2.11 -6.41 -5.79
CA SER A 28 2.00 -7.75 -5.22
C SER A 28 1.99 -7.70 -3.69
N LYS A 29 1.56 -8.78 -3.06
CA LYS A 29 1.52 -8.90 -1.59
C LYS A 29 2.89 -8.66 -0.93
N ASP A 30 3.97 -9.10 -1.55
CA ASP A 30 5.33 -8.89 -1.04
C ASP A 30 5.80 -7.44 -1.22
N GLU A 31 5.47 -6.79 -2.34
CA GLU A 31 5.80 -5.38 -2.56
C GLU A 31 5.01 -4.46 -1.66
N LEU A 32 3.70 -4.72 -1.49
CA LEU A 32 2.87 -4.01 -0.53
C LEU A 32 3.44 -4.15 0.88
N LYS A 33 3.87 -5.37 1.28
CA LYS A 33 4.52 -5.61 2.56
C LYS A 33 5.74 -4.73 2.77
N LEU A 34 6.64 -4.66 1.78
CA LEU A 34 7.84 -3.83 1.86
C LEU A 34 7.49 -2.34 1.93
N LEU A 35 6.54 -1.89 1.11
CA LEU A 35 6.05 -0.52 1.10
C LEU A 35 5.49 -0.16 2.48
N ILE A 36 4.58 -0.95 3.03
CA ILE A 36 3.95 -0.70 4.32
C ILE A 36 5.02 -0.69 5.43
N GLN A 37 5.96 -1.63 5.44
CA GLN A 37 7.02 -1.65 6.45
C GLN A 37 7.91 -0.40 6.40
N ALA A 38 8.25 0.08 5.21
CA ALA A 38 9.12 1.24 5.04
C ALA A 38 8.38 2.57 5.28
N GLU A 39 7.18 2.70 4.72
CA GLU A 39 6.48 3.97 4.59
C GLU A 39 5.37 4.16 5.62
N PHE A 40 4.77 3.06 6.09
CA PHE A 40 3.64 3.04 7.02
C PHE A 40 3.79 1.97 8.11
N PRO A 41 4.92 1.90 8.84
CA PRO A 41 5.19 0.83 9.80
C PRO A 41 4.14 0.75 10.91
N SER A 42 3.41 1.84 11.17
CA SER A 42 2.32 1.90 12.13
C SER A 42 1.13 1.00 11.77
N LEU A 43 0.89 0.71 10.49
CA LEU A 43 -0.17 -0.20 10.06
C LEU A 43 0.08 -1.64 10.52
N LEU A 44 1.35 -2.03 10.66
CA LEU A 44 1.75 -3.36 11.12
C LEU A 44 1.97 -3.44 12.64
N LYS A 45 1.80 -2.32 13.35
CA LYS A 45 1.86 -2.28 14.81
C LYS A 45 0.50 -2.56 15.46
N GLY A 46 -0.56 -2.70 14.67
CA GLY A 46 -1.90 -3.05 15.12
C GLY A 46 -2.14 -4.57 15.20
N PRO A 47 -3.37 -4.98 15.55
CA PRO A 47 -3.77 -6.40 15.51
C PRO A 47 -3.90 -6.94 14.08
N ASN A 48 -4.02 -6.06 13.08
CA ASN A 48 -4.16 -6.45 11.67
C ASN A 48 -2.83 -6.97 11.12
N THR A 49 -2.89 -8.12 10.45
CA THR A 49 -1.74 -8.65 9.72
C THR A 49 -1.65 -8.03 8.33
N LEU A 50 -0.52 -8.25 7.65
CA LEU A 50 -0.40 -7.89 6.24
C LEU A 50 -1.43 -8.59 5.35
N ASP A 51 -1.78 -9.83 5.68
CA ASP A 51 -2.83 -10.56 4.98
C ASP A 51 -4.18 -9.86 5.12
N ASP A 52 -4.58 -9.51 6.35
CA ASP A 52 -5.83 -8.79 6.59
C ASP A 52 -5.86 -7.45 5.86
N LEU A 53 -4.74 -6.73 5.88
CA LEU A 53 -4.62 -5.46 5.18
C LEU A 53 -4.68 -5.65 3.67
N PHE A 54 -3.99 -6.66 3.14
CA PHE A 54 -4.00 -6.99 1.72
C PHE A 54 -5.40 -7.34 1.25
N GLN A 55 -6.09 -8.27 1.94
CA GLN A 55 -7.48 -8.64 1.64
C GLN A 55 -8.46 -7.46 1.81
N GLU A 56 -8.17 -6.52 2.71
CA GLU A 56 -9.00 -5.32 2.84
C GLU A 56 -8.87 -4.41 1.62
N LEU A 57 -7.69 -4.37 1.00
CA LEU A 57 -7.38 -3.49 -0.13
C LEU A 57 -7.69 -4.10 -1.49
N ASP A 58 -7.36 -5.38 -1.69
CA ASP A 58 -7.66 -6.20 -2.86
C ASP A 58 -9.18 -6.45 -2.94
N LYS A 59 -9.91 -5.44 -3.46
CA LYS A 59 -11.38 -5.43 -3.55
C LYS A 59 -11.86 -6.13 -4.79
N ASN A 60 -11.08 -6.06 -5.85
CA ASN A 60 -11.31 -6.75 -7.12
C ASN A 60 -10.96 -8.25 -7.02
N GLY A 61 -10.13 -8.66 -6.06
CA GLY A 61 -9.79 -10.07 -5.81
C GLY A 61 -8.82 -10.62 -6.86
N ASP A 62 -8.03 -9.77 -7.50
CA ASP A 62 -7.04 -10.20 -8.50
C ASP A 62 -5.73 -10.66 -7.87
N GLY A 63 -5.58 -10.49 -6.54
CA GLY A 63 -4.38 -10.90 -5.82
C GLY A 63 -3.26 -9.88 -5.94
N GLU A 64 -3.55 -8.67 -6.41
CA GLU A 64 -2.65 -7.53 -6.51
C GLU A 64 -3.36 -6.27 -5.98
N VAL A 65 -2.62 -5.22 -5.64
CA VAL A 65 -3.21 -3.96 -5.16
C VAL A 65 -2.93 -2.87 -6.16
N SER A 66 -3.98 -2.40 -6.83
CA SER A 66 -3.92 -1.28 -7.76
C SER A 66 -3.65 0.05 -7.05
N PHE A 67 -3.22 1.06 -7.81
CA PHE A 67 -3.01 2.40 -7.26
C PHE A 67 -4.30 2.98 -6.64
N GLU A 68 -5.47 2.68 -7.21
CA GLU A 68 -6.76 3.14 -6.68
C GLU A 68 -7.05 2.51 -5.31
N GLU A 69 -6.81 1.21 -5.15
CA GLU A 69 -6.98 0.50 -3.87
C GLU A 69 -5.98 1.00 -2.83
N PHE A 70 -4.73 1.22 -3.23
CA PHE A 70 -3.72 1.82 -2.36
C PHE A 70 -4.12 3.23 -1.87
N GLN A 71 -4.73 4.06 -2.73
CA GLN A 71 -5.23 5.37 -2.30
C GLN A 71 -6.30 5.28 -1.21
N VAL A 72 -7.13 4.23 -1.21
CA VAL A 72 -8.13 4.01 -0.16
C VAL A 72 -7.44 3.77 1.18
N LEU A 73 -6.36 2.97 1.21
CA LEU A 73 -5.54 2.78 2.41
C LEU A 73 -5.03 4.12 2.95
N VAL A 74 -4.45 4.93 2.08
CA VAL A 74 -3.81 6.17 2.50
C VAL A 74 -4.83 7.18 3.01
N LYS A 75 -6.02 7.22 2.40
CA LYS A 75 -7.14 8.02 2.93
C LYS A 75 -7.54 7.57 4.33
N LYS A 76 -7.56 6.26 4.60
CA LYS A 76 -7.93 5.68 5.89
C LYS A 76 -6.95 6.03 7.02
N ILE A 77 -5.65 6.14 6.73
CA ILE A 77 -4.62 6.54 7.71
C ILE A 77 -4.46 8.05 7.87
N SER A 78 -4.94 8.84 6.91
CA SER A 78 -4.82 10.30 6.91
C SER A 78 -6.01 11.00 7.57
N GLN A 79 -7.10 10.26 7.83
CA GLN A 79 -8.24 10.71 8.64
C GLN A 79 -7.92 10.70 10.13
#